data_AF-A0A3S1MAT9-F1
#
_entry.id   AF-A0A3S1MAT9-F1
#
_cell.length_a   1.000
_cell.length_b   1.000
_cell.length_c   1.000
_cell.angle_alpha   90.00
_cell.angle_beta   90.00
_cell.angle_gamma   90.00
#
_symmetry.space_group_name_H-M   'P 1'
#
loop_
_entity.id
_entity.type
_entity.pdbx_description
1 polymer ?
#
loop_
_entity_poly.entity_id
_entity_poly.type
_entity_poly.pdbx_seq_one_letter_code
_entity_poly.pdbx_strand_id
1 'polypeptide(L)'
;MTATMNADTGRQRTLTALFLAVAMAATVGSALGFQYLGGYIPCHLCLEQRTPYYIGVPLMVLAVIASMLHAPSWLTRGLLAVGGILMLYGLYLGVYHSGVEWQWWAGPTDCTAGAGPVDTGGTNLSSASSTPLP
;
A
#
# COMPACT_ATOMS: atom_id res chain seq x y z
N MET A 1 -37.45 -11.21 -14.12
CA MET A 1 -35.99 -11.20 -14.43
C MET A 1 -35.26 -9.99 -13.84
N THR A 2 -35.90 -8.83 -13.68
CA THR A 2 -35.26 -7.61 -13.15
C THR A 2 -34.89 -7.67 -11.66
N ALA A 3 -35.71 -8.35 -10.83
CA ALA A 3 -35.44 -8.48 -9.40
C ALA A 3 -34.24 -9.38 -9.07
N THR A 4 -34.06 -10.48 -9.81
CA THR A 4 -32.90 -11.38 -9.67
C THR A 4 -31.61 -10.69 -10.09
N MET A 5 -31.61 -9.95 -11.20
CA MET A 5 -30.44 -9.18 -11.66
C MET A 5 -29.96 -8.14 -10.63
N ASN A 6 -30.88 -7.48 -9.93
CA ASN A 6 -30.53 -6.43 -8.97
C ASN A 6 -29.95 -7.02 -7.67
N ALA A 7 -30.47 -8.18 -7.23
CA ALA A 7 -29.94 -8.93 -6.11
C ALA A 7 -28.53 -9.48 -6.38
N ASP A 8 -28.30 -10.04 -7.58
CA ASP A 8 -26.97 -10.49 -8.00
C ASP A 8 -25.98 -9.33 -8.06
N THR A 9 -26.40 -8.18 -8.59
CA THR A 9 -25.54 -6.98 -8.66
C THR A 9 -25.16 -6.46 -7.27
N GLY A 10 -26.08 -6.48 -6.31
CA GLY A 10 -25.81 -6.10 -4.91
C GLY A 10 -24.81 -7.04 -4.24
N ARG A 11 -25.01 -8.37 -4.40
CA ARG A 11 -24.12 -9.39 -3.86
C ARG A 11 -22.71 -9.30 -4.46
N GLN A 12 -22.60 -9.10 -5.78
CA GLN A 12 -21.32 -8.94 -6.47
C GLN A 12 -20.54 -7.71 -5.96
N ARG A 13 -21.21 -6.59 -5.69
CA ARG A 13 -20.56 -5.39 -5.12
C ARG A 13 -20.02 -5.65 -3.72
N THR A 14 -20.78 -6.32 -2.86
CA THR A 14 -20.33 -6.69 -1.51
C THR A 14 -19.14 -7.63 -1.56
N LEU A 15 -19.18 -8.66 -2.42
CA LEU A 15 -18.05 -9.58 -2.60
C LEU A 15 -16.80 -8.86 -3.11
N THR A 16 -16.96 -7.93 -4.06
CA THR A 16 -15.85 -7.13 -4.59
C THR A 16 -15.26 -6.23 -3.52
N ALA A 17 -16.08 -5.52 -2.75
CA ALA A 17 -15.61 -4.67 -1.65
C ALA A 17 -14.91 -5.49 -0.56
N LEU A 18 -15.44 -6.66 -0.22
CA LEU A 18 -14.83 -7.56 0.77
C LEU A 18 -13.49 -8.10 0.28
N PHE A 19 -13.41 -8.54 -0.99
CA PHE A 19 -12.17 -8.98 -1.61
C PHE A 19 -11.12 -7.85 -1.61
N LEU A 20 -11.49 -6.63 -2.01
CA LEU A 20 -10.59 -5.48 -1.98
C LEU A 20 -10.13 -5.15 -0.56
N ALA A 21 -11.02 -5.17 0.43
CA ALA A 21 -10.65 -4.95 1.83
C ALA A 21 -9.63 -5.97 2.32
N VAL A 22 -9.86 -7.26 2.06
CA VAL A 22 -8.94 -8.35 2.46
C VAL A 22 -7.62 -8.24 1.71
N ALA A 23 -7.64 -7.98 0.41
CA ALA A 23 -6.42 -7.84 -0.40
C ALA A 23 -5.57 -6.65 0.07
N MET A 24 -6.19 -5.50 0.36
CA MET A 24 -5.51 -4.30 0.89
C MET A 24 -4.94 -4.55 2.30
N ALA A 25 -5.70 -5.23 3.16
CA ALA A 25 -5.21 -5.59 4.49
C ALA A 25 -4.04 -6.59 4.43
N ALA A 26 -4.12 -7.58 3.54
CA ALA A 26 -3.06 -8.56 3.34
C ALA A 26 -1.78 -7.91 2.79
N THR A 27 -1.88 -6.95 1.87
CA THR A 27 -0.71 -6.22 1.35
C THR A 27 -0.01 -5.42 2.45
N VAL A 28 -0.75 -4.62 3.23
CA VAL A 28 -0.17 -3.89 4.37
C VAL A 28 0.37 -4.85 5.44
N GLY A 29 -0.34 -5.93 5.71
CA GLY A 29 0.07 -6.96 6.67
C GLY A 29 1.36 -7.66 6.26
N SER A 30 1.54 -7.95 4.97
CA SER A 30 2.78 -8.53 4.45
C SER A 30 3.96 -7.55 4.58
N ALA A 31 3.77 -6.27 4.25
CA ALA A 31 4.80 -5.23 4.41
C ALA A 31 5.22 -5.05 5.88
N LEU A 32 4.24 -5.06 6.80
CA LEU A 32 4.46 -5.08 8.24
C LEU A 32 5.22 -6.31 8.71
N GLY A 33 4.86 -7.48 8.18
CA GLY A 33 5.51 -8.74 8.45
C GLY A 33 6.99 -8.67 8.07
N PHE A 34 7.31 -8.18 6.87
CA PHE A 34 8.70 -8.02 6.46
C PHE A 34 9.46 -7.00 7.32
N GLN A 35 8.81 -5.93 7.77
CA GLN A 35 9.44 -4.95 8.65
C GLN A 35 9.74 -5.53 10.06
N TYR A 36 8.74 -6.12 10.72
CA TYR A 36 8.85 -6.54 12.12
C TYR A 36 9.36 -7.98 12.31
N LEU A 37 9.05 -8.89 11.40
CA LEU A 37 9.52 -10.29 11.44
C LEU A 37 10.76 -10.50 10.57
N GLY A 38 10.88 -9.77 9.46
CA GLY A 38 11.99 -9.89 8.52
C GLY A 38 13.18 -8.98 8.80
N GLY A 39 13.02 -7.95 9.65
CA GLY A 39 14.09 -7.00 9.99
C GLY A 39 14.51 -6.07 8.86
N TYR A 40 13.70 -5.94 7.80
CA TYR A 40 14.00 -5.07 6.67
C TYR A 40 13.80 -3.59 7.05
N ILE A 41 14.82 -2.77 6.76
CA ILE A 41 14.77 -1.32 6.97
C ILE A 41 13.93 -0.70 5.84
N PRO A 42 12.80 -0.03 6.14
CA PRO A 42 11.97 0.55 5.10
C PRO A 42 12.61 1.83 4.55
N CYS A 43 12.55 2.00 3.23
CA CYS A 43 12.87 3.27 2.59
C CYS A 43 11.69 4.25 2.72
N HIS A 44 11.96 5.55 2.56
CA HIS A 44 10.94 6.60 2.63
C HIS A 44 9.76 6.34 1.66
N LEU A 45 10.08 5.92 0.43
CA LEU A 45 9.07 5.62 -0.59
C LEU A 45 8.18 4.42 -0.23
N CYS A 46 8.73 3.41 0.45
CA CYS A 46 7.94 2.29 0.98
C CYS A 46 6.95 2.75 2.06
N LEU A 47 7.32 3.72 2.90
CA LEU A 47 6.41 4.28 3.89
C LEU A 47 5.30 5.10 3.22
N GLU A 48 5.62 5.87 2.19
CA GLU A 48 4.60 6.62 1.43
C GLU A 48 3.61 5.70 0.72
N GLN A 49 4.07 4.61 0.10
CA GLN A 49 3.21 3.61 -0.53
C GLN A 49 2.23 2.95 0.44
N ARG A 50 2.51 3.00 1.74
CA ARG A 50 1.65 2.43 2.78
C ARG A 50 0.46 3.32 3.13
N THR A 51 0.59 4.64 2.96
CA THR A 51 -0.46 5.63 3.25
C THR A 51 -1.78 5.38 2.49
N PRO A 52 -1.81 5.08 1.17
CA PRO A 52 -3.06 4.82 0.47
C PRO A 52 -3.80 3.60 1.01
N TYR A 53 -3.09 2.59 1.51
CA TYR A 53 -3.73 1.41 2.09
C TYR A 53 -4.28 1.67 3.49
N TYR A 54 -3.62 2.49 4.31
CA TYR A 54 -4.18 2.90 5.60
C TYR A 54 -5.48 3.67 5.47
N ILE A 55 -5.66 4.41 4.38
CA ILE A 55 -6.90 5.12 4.06
C ILE A 55 -7.88 4.17 3.32
N GLY A 56 -7.36 3.32 2.44
CA GLY A 56 -8.14 2.39 1.62
C GLY A 56 -8.84 1.31 2.44
N VAL A 57 -8.19 0.74 3.45
CA VAL A 57 -8.79 -0.30 4.33
C VAL A 57 -10.05 0.20 5.05
N PRO A 58 -10.02 1.29 5.84
CA PRO A 58 -11.24 1.79 6.50
C PRO A 58 -12.29 2.23 5.48
N LEU A 59 -11.88 2.76 4.31
CA LEU A 59 -12.79 3.16 3.26
C LEU A 59 -13.52 1.95 2.62
N MET A 60 -12.82 0.83 2.39
CA MET A 60 -13.44 -0.41 1.92
C MET A 60 -14.31 -1.07 3.00
N VAL A 61 -13.93 -0.99 4.27
CA VAL A 61 -14.78 -1.45 5.40
C VAL A 61 -16.08 -0.64 5.45
N LEU A 62 -16.00 0.69 5.28
CA LEU A 62 -17.18 1.54 5.18
C LEU A 62 -18.04 1.19 3.95
N ALA A 63 -17.43 0.81 2.83
CA ALA A 63 -18.16 0.33 1.66
C ALA A 63 -18.95 -0.96 1.94
N VAL A 64 -18.36 -1.89 2.69
CA VAL A 64 -19.04 -3.13 3.12
C VAL A 64 -20.19 -2.81 4.08
N ILE A 65 -19.96 -1.96 5.10
CA ILE A 65 -21.00 -1.55 6.07
C ILE A 65 -22.15 -0.85 5.35
N ALA A 66 -21.86 0.09 4.43
CA ALA A 66 -22.86 0.77 3.63
C ALA A 66 -23.68 -0.22 2.77
N SER A 67 -23.03 -1.24 2.20
CA SER A 67 -23.72 -2.30 1.45
C SER A 67 -24.63 -3.15 2.34
N MET A 68 -24.17 -3.52 3.55
CA MET A 68 -24.94 -4.31 4.51
C MET A 68 -26.16 -3.57 5.07
N LEU A 69 -26.05 -2.26 5.27
CA LEU A 69 -27.15 -1.41 5.76
C LEU A 69 -28.17 -1.05 4.67
N HIS A 70 -28.09 -1.66 3.48
CA HIS A 70 -28.92 -1.32 2.32
C HIS A 70 -28.87 0.18 1.96
N ALA A 71 -27.72 0.82 2.19
CA ALA A 71 -27.51 2.22 1.84
C ALA A 71 -27.68 2.42 0.32
N PRO A 72 -27.98 3.66 -0.13
CA PRO A 72 -28.31 3.89 -1.52
C PRO A 72 -27.15 3.54 -2.44
N SER A 73 -27.45 2.85 -3.54
CA SER A 73 -26.48 2.16 -4.38
C SER A 73 -25.39 3.05 -5.03
N TRP A 74 -25.60 4.37 -5.06
CA TRP A 74 -24.61 5.35 -5.51
C TRP A 74 -23.47 5.54 -4.50
N LEU A 75 -23.74 5.40 -3.19
CA LEU A 75 -22.75 5.55 -2.14
C LEU A 75 -21.72 4.42 -2.18
N THR A 76 -22.17 3.16 -2.25
CA THR A 76 -21.28 1.99 -2.39
C THR A 76 -20.47 2.05 -3.68
N ARG A 77 -21.06 2.54 -4.78
CA ARG A 77 -20.35 2.76 -6.04
C ARG A 77 -19.28 3.85 -5.93
N GLY A 78 -19.59 4.95 -5.27
CA GLY A 78 -18.64 6.03 -5.01
C GLY A 78 -17.45 5.55 -4.17
N LEU A 79 -17.71 4.81 -3.09
CA LEU A 79 -16.67 4.22 -2.24
C LEU A 79 -15.79 3.25 -3.02
N LEU A 80 -16.37 2.38 -3.86
CA LEU A 80 -15.62 1.49 -4.75
C LEU A 80 -14.76 2.26 -5.77
N ALA A 81 -15.29 3.35 -6.35
CA ALA A 81 -14.54 4.17 -7.30
C ALA A 81 -13.34 4.84 -6.62
N VAL A 82 -13.53 5.38 -5.41
CA VAL A 82 -12.43 5.96 -4.61
C VAL A 82 -11.39 4.89 -4.26
N GLY A 83 -11.83 3.68 -3.88
CA GLY A 83 -10.92 2.55 -3.67
C GLY A 83 -10.12 2.18 -4.92
N GLY A 84 -10.75 2.22 -6.09
CA GLY A 84 -10.09 2.02 -7.38
C GLY A 84 -9.03 3.08 -7.67
N ILE A 85 -9.33 4.35 -7.41
CA ILE A 85 -8.37 5.46 -7.57
C ILE A 85 -7.18 5.28 -6.63
N LEU A 86 -7.41 4.91 -5.36
CA LEU A 86 -6.33 4.63 -4.41
C LEU A 86 -5.43 3.50 -4.89
N MET A 87 -5.99 2.48 -5.53
CA MET A 87 -5.21 1.36 -6.06
C MET A 87 -4.41 1.74 -7.32
N LEU A 88 -4.96 2.61 -8.17
CA LEU A 88 -4.20 3.21 -9.29
C LEU A 88 -3.04 4.07 -8.78
N TYR A 89 -3.25 4.81 -7.70
CA TYR A 89 -2.18 5.58 -7.06
C TYR A 89 -1.10 4.67 -6.47
N GLY A 90 -1.49 3.58 -5.82
CA GLY A 90 -0.55 2.56 -5.34
C GLY A 90 0.27 1.91 -6.47
N LEU A 91 -0.38 1.59 -7.59
CA LEU A 91 0.29 1.08 -8.80
C LEU A 91 1.29 2.09 -9.36
N TYR A 92 0.89 3.36 -9.47
CA TYR A 92 1.77 4.44 -9.92
C TYR A 92 3.02 4.57 -9.03
N LEU A 93 2.85 4.58 -7.71
CA LEU A 93 3.97 4.65 -6.77
C LEU A 93 4.86 3.40 -6.84
N GLY A 94 4.28 2.22 -7.03
CA GLY A 94 5.04 0.98 -7.20
C GLY A 94 5.89 0.99 -8.47
N VAL A 95 5.31 1.40 -9.60
CA VAL A 95 6.05 1.59 -10.86
C VAL A 95 7.16 2.62 -10.65
N TYR A 96 6.84 3.77 -10.06
CA TYR A 96 7.80 4.83 -9.75
C TYR A 96 8.96 4.31 -8.89
N HIS A 97 8.68 3.51 -7.85
CA HIS A 97 9.72 2.93 -7.00
C HIS A 97 10.65 2.00 -7.78
N SER A 98 10.11 1.06 -8.53
CA SER A 98 10.91 0.13 -9.33
C SER A 98 11.74 0.84 -10.39
N GLY A 99 11.23 1.91 -11.01
CA GLY A 99 12.04 2.69 -11.96
C GLY A 99 13.07 3.61 -11.32
N VAL A 100 12.91 4.01 -10.05
CA VAL A 100 13.99 4.66 -9.29
C VAL A 100 15.11 3.64 -9.06
N GLU A 101 14.76 2.42 -8.64
CA GLU A 101 15.73 1.34 -8.43
C GLU A 101 16.45 0.94 -9.73
N TRP A 102 15.74 0.88 -10.85
CA TRP A 102 16.30 0.63 -12.18
C TRP A 102 16.98 1.85 -12.81
N GLN A 103 17.05 2.97 -12.08
CA GLN A 103 17.70 4.21 -12.51
C GLN A 103 17.10 4.81 -13.79
N TRP A 104 15.82 4.55 -14.08
CA TRP A 104 15.10 5.13 -15.20
C TRP A 104 14.74 6.60 -14.95
N TRP A 105 14.62 7.00 -13.69
CA TRP A 105 14.37 8.38 -13.25
C TRP A 105 15.03 8.67 -11.91
N ALA A 106 15.31 9.96 -11.65
CA ALA A 106 15.88 10.40 -10.39
C ALA A 106 14.90 10.21 -9.23
N GLY A 107 15.36 9.61 -8.13
CA GLY A 107 14.56 9.49 -6.90
C GLY A 107 14.32 10.87 -6.25
N PRO A 108 13.31 11.00 -5.38
CA PRO A 108 13.06 12.22 -4.61
C PRO A 108 14.29 12.63 -3.80
N THR A 109 14.50 13.93 -3.61
CA THR A 109 15.60 14.50 -2.80
C THR A 109 15.59 14.01 -1.35
N ASP A 110 14.43 13.60 -0.85
CA ASP A 110 14.28 13.06 0.50
C ASP A 110 14.71 11.58 0.62
N CYS A 111 14.88 10.88 -0.51
CA CYS A 111 15.34 9.49 -0.54
C CYS A 111 16.86 9.34 -0.49
N THR A 112 17.63 10.39 -0.79
CA THR A 112 19.10 10.37 -0.68
C THR A 112 19.61 10.37 0.76
N ALA A 113 18.77 10.64 1.76
CA ALA A 113 19.13 10.54 3.17
C ALA A 113 18.96 9.12 3.76
N GLY A 114 18.28 8.22 3.06
CA GLY A 114 18.02 6.84 3.50
C GLY A 114 18.71 5.76 2.66
N ALA A 115 19.28 6.12 1.51
CA ALA A 115 20.23 5.29 0.77
C ALA A 115 21.62 5.31 1.44
N GLY A 116 21.66 5.02 2.74
CA GLY A 116 22.87 4.47 3.32
C GLY A 116 23.18 3.16 2.57
N PRO A 117 24.45 2.85 2.27
CA PRO A 117 24.82 1.63 1.57
C PRO A 117 24.06 0.45 2.17
N VAL A 118 23.34 -0.28 1.32
CA VAL A 118 22.77 -1.56 1.70
C VAL A 118 23.96 -2.45 1.99
N ASP A 119 24.26 -2.68 3.27
CA ASP A 119 25.30 -3.60 3.73
C ASP A 119 24.92 -5.03 3.28
N THR A 120 25.25 -5.33 2.02
CA THR A 120 25.20 -6.68 1.44
C THR A 120 26.41 -7.44 1.96
N GLY A 121 26.39 -7.76 3.26
CA GLY A 121 27.18 -8.83 3.87
C GLY A 121 28.66 -8.88 3.50
N GLY A 122 29.37 -7.75 3.52
CA GLY A 122 30.79 -7.70 3.20
C GLY A 122 31.46 -6.42 3.64
N THR A 123 32.03 -6.41 4.85
CA THR A 123 33.08 -5.50 5.33
C THR A 123 32.74 -4.01 5.44
N ASN A 124 32.10 -3.60 6.53
CA ASN A 124 32.13 -2.22 7.05
C ASN A 124 33.03 -2.09 8.30
N LEU A 125 34.24 -2.66 8.24
CA LEU A 125 35.32 -2.40 9.22
C LEU A 125 35.94 -1.00 9.07
N SER A 126 35.52 -0.21 8.08
CA SER A 126 36.04 1.12 7.79
C SER A 126 35.45 2.22 8.69
N SER A 127 34.33 2.00 9.36
CA SER A 127 33.74 2.98 10.31
C SER A 127 34.29 2.87 11.75
N ALA A 128 35.10 1.84 12.06
CA ALA A 128 35.72 1.66 13.38
C ALA A 128 37.05 2.42 13.54
N SER A 129 37.54 3.13 12.52
CA SER A 129 38.86 3.79 12.54
C SER A 129 38.83 5.31 12.72
N SER A 130 37.65 5.91 12.87
CA SER A 130 37.50 7.37 13.02
C SER A 130 36.75 7.76 14.30
N THR A 131 37.08 7.12 15.42
CA THR A 131 36.93 7.75 16.75
C THR A 131 38.23 8.48 17.09
N PRO A 132 38.31 9.82 16.96
CA PRO A 132 39.26 10.58 17.73
C PRO A 132 38.72 10.63 19.18
N LEU A 133 39.29 9.82 20.05
CA LEU A 133 39.14 10.00 21.49
C LEU A 133 39.93 11.26 21.92
N PRO A 134 39.38 12.14 22.78
CA PRO A 134 40.19 13.08 23.56
C PRO A 134 41.05 12.35 24.60
#